data_AF-A0A7S0C2L7-F1
#
_entry.id   AF-A0A7S0C2L7-F1
#
_cell.length_a   1.000
_cell.length_b   1.000
_cell.length_c   1.000
_cell.angle_alpha   90.00
_cell.angle_beta   90.00
_cell.angle_gamma   90.00
#
_symmetry.space_group_name_H-M   'P 1'
#
loop_
_entity.id
_entity.type
_entity.pdbx_description
1 polymer ?
#
loop_
_entity_poly.entity_id
_entity_poly.type
_entity_poly.pdbx_seq_one_letter_code
_entity_poly.pdbx_strand_id
1 'polypeptide(L)'
;MAAHNYDGDMLTDQIAQVHRSPGFITSNLVGVSDDGSLIKEFEASHGTVTDLWLDHLDGKETSFNPLGLVEAMIGAMQHAAHLDATANPNDSMKQEVNEKVKKFTIILRKAMHNTFRYGQGTKDLSGPSGYSTEDYVRKVAWRLNRYIATEEEEAPPPEVSEPDRWFQRNYGVDDDKARTLFEKFDVDRDGSIDYKEFEKMLVSLGVAPLKKIEHDEESDGSDSN
;
A
#
# COMPACT_ATOMS: atom_id res chain seq x y z
N MET A 1 6.01 14.03 2.40
CA MET A 1 5.44 15.27 2.99
C MET A 1 5.68 15.21 4.49
N ALA A 2 5.82 16.36 5.16
CA ALA A 2 5.80 16.44 6.63
C ALA A 2 4.71 17.45 6.99
N ALA A 3 3.84 17.08 7.92
CA ALA A 3 2.65 17.85 8.26
C ALA A 3 2.39 17.78 9.77
N HIS A 4 1.59 18.71 10.29
CA HIS A 4 1.07 18.60 11.64
C HIS A 4 0.15 17.38 11.74
N ASN A 5 -0.10 16.90 12.96
CA ASN A 5 -0.86 15.68 13.21
C ASN A 5 -2.19 15.64 12.42
N TYR A 6 -3.04 16.66 12.60
CA TYR A 6 -4.34 16.74 11.93
C TYR A 6 -4.24 16.78 10.39
N ASP A 7 -3.33 17.61 9.86
CA ASP A 7 -3.12 17.70 8.41
C ASP A 7 -2.56 16.39 7.85
N GLY A 8 -1.66 15.75 8.60
CA GLY A 8 -1.04 14.48 8.27
C GLY A 8 -2.09 13.39 8.12
N ASP A 9 -2.97 13.24 9.10
CA ASP A 9 -4.08 12.26 9.10
C ASP A 9 -4.92 12.37 7.82
N MET A 10 -5.40 13.59 7.52
CA MET A 10 -6.21 13.86 6.33
C MET A 10 -5.46 13.61 5.01
N LEU A 11 -4.19 14.02 4.94
CA LEU A 11 -3.38 13.85 3.73
C LEU A 11 -2.99 12.38 3.52
N THR A 12 -2.76 11.62 4.58
CA THR A 12 -2.43 10.20 4.48
C THR A 12 -3.61 9.37 4.00
N ASP A 13 -4.84 9.73 4.36
CA ASP A 13 -6.06 9.11 3.80
C ASP A 13 -6.17 9.33 2.28
N GLN A 14 -5.81 10.54 1.81
CA GLN A 14 -5.77 10.82 0.38
C GLN A 14 -4.70 10.00 -0.34
N ILE A 15 -3.50 9.91 0.24
CA ILE A 15 -2.40 9.08 -0.31
C ILE A 15 -2.82 7.61 -0.36
N ALA A 16 -3.46 7.10 0.69
CA ALA A 16 -3.98 5.74 0.74
C ALA A 16 -4.97 5.45 -0.40
N GLN A 17 -5.89 6.37 -0.67
CA GLN A 17 -6.88 6.21 -1.74
C GLN A 17 -6.25 6.24 -3.14
N VAL A 18 -5.21 7.06 -3.33
CA VAL A 18 -4.43 7.07 -4.58
C VAL A 18 -3.66 5.75 -4.74
N HIS A 19 -3.00 5.27 -3.68
CA HIS A 19 -2.09 4.12 -3.75
C HIS A 19 -2.79 2.75 -3.69
N ARG A 20 -4.09 2.69 -3.35
CA ARG A 20 -5.07 1.61 -3.62
C ARG A 20 -6.13 1.57 -2.53
N SER A 21 -5.68 1.41 -1.29
CA SER A 21 -6.50 1.41 -0.08
C SER A 21 -5.63 1.69 1.16
N PRO A 22 -6.22 2.04 2.30
CA PRO A 22 -5.49 2.28 3.56
C PRO A 22 -4.55 1.13 3.94
N GLY A 23 -4.92 -0.13 3.70
CA GLY A 23 -4.09 -1.29 4.03
C GLY A 23 -2.75 -1.42 3.29
N PHE A 24 -2.47 -0.53 2.33
CA PHE A 24 -1.19 -0.43 1.60
C PHE A 24 -0.28 0.68 2.11
N ILE A 25 -0.73 1.46 3.10
CA ILE A 25 0.08 2.45 3.78
C ILE A 25 0.48 1.87 5.14
N THR A 26 1.73 2.12 5.55
CA THR A 26 2.23 1.76 6.88
C THR A 26 1.87 2.85 7.88
N SER A 27 1.49 2.48 9.10
CA SER A 27 1.43 3.42 10.24
C SER A 27 2.51 3.02 11.24
N ASN A 28 3.53 3.87 11.38
CA ASN A 28 4.68 3.59 12.24
C ASN A 28 4.94 4.80 13.14
N LEU A 29 4.82 4.61 14.45
CA LEU A 29 5.17 5.63 15.43
C LEU A 29 6.66 5.57 15.72
N VAL A 30 7.36 6.71 15.61
CA VAL A 30 8.78 6.84 15.93
C VAL A 30 8.95 7.86 17.06
N GLY A 31 9.48 7.39 18.19
CA GLY A 31 9.83 8.20 19.35
C GLY A 31 11.31 8.06 19.73
N VAL A 32 11.70 8.74 20.79
CA VAL A 32 13.07 8.71 21.35
C VAL A 32 12.98 8.35 22.83
N SER A 33 13.75 7.37 23.25
CA SER A 33 13.90 6.94 24.65
C SER A 33 14.83 7.91 25.40
N ASP A 34 14.82 7.85 26.75
CA ASP A 34 15.67 8.69 27.61
C ASP A 34 17.17 8.51 27.34
N ASP A 35 17.57 7.31 26.88
CA ASP A 35 18.94 6.98 26.48
C ASP A 35 19.30 7.42 25.04
N GLY A 36 18.37 8.09 24.35
CA GLY A 36 18.54 8.54 22.97
C GLY A 36 18.30 7.45 21.91
N SER A 37 18.00 6.21 22.30
CA SER A 37 17.64 5.15 21.37
C SER A 37 16.25 5.39 20.78
N LEU A 38 16.00 4.88 19.57
CA LEU A 38 14.70 5.03 18.92
C LEU A 38 13.68 4.03 19.47
N ILE A 39 12.52 4.53 19.87
CA ILE A 39 11.33 3.72 20.13
C ILE A 39 10.55 3.66 18.83
N LYS A 40 10.22 2.46 18.34
CA LYS A 40 9.37 2.30 17.14
C LYS A 40 8.24 1.33 17.42
N GLU A 41 7.04 1.75 17.05
CA GLU A 41 5.83 0.94 17.03
C GLU A 41 5.32 0.88 15.58
N PHE A 42 4.72 -0.25 15.23
CA PHE A 42 4.36 -0.58 13.85
C PHE A 42 2.96 -1.20 13.85
N GLU A 43 2.06 -0.62 13.07
CA GLU A 43 0.70 -1.11 12.89
C GLU A 43 0.29 -1.07 11.41
N ALA A 44 -0.76 -1.81 11.07
CA ALA A 44 -1.40 -1.69 9.77
C ALA A 44 -2.41 -0.54 9.79
N SER A 45 -2.53 0.20 8.70
CA SER A 45 -3.47 1.33 8.58
C SER A 45 -4.93 0.90 8.33
N HIS A 46 -5.37 -0.24 8.86
CA HIS A 46 -6.76 -0.70 8.80
C HIS A 46 -7.24 -1.19 10.17
N GLY A 47 -8.56 -1.15 10.40
CA GLY A 47 -9.18 -1.66 11.62
C GLY A 47 -9.24 -3.19 11.69
N THR A 48 -10.06 -3.71 12.62
CA THR A 48 -10.19 -5.14 12.91
C THR A 48 -11.01 -5.95 11.89
N VAL A 49 -11.51 -5.31 10.83
CA VAL A 49 -12.22 -5.96 9.72
C VAL A 49 -13.43 -6.79 10.20
N THR A 50 -14.32 -6.12 10.94
CA THR A 50 -15.46 -6.72 11.64
C THR A 50 -16.38 -7.54 10.73
N ASP A 51 -16.54 -7.14 9.47
CA ASP A 51 -17.36 -7.86 8.50
C ASP A 51 -16.82 -9.27 8.19
N LEU A 52 -15.51 -9.43 7.97
CA LEU A 52 -14.89 -10.76 7.85
C LEU A 52 -14.95 -11.55 9.14
N TRP A 53 -14.86 -10.87 10.29
CA TRP A 53 -14.98 -11.55 11.56
C TRP A 53 -16.36 -12.19 11.72
N LEU A 54 -17.43 -11.50 11.32
CA LEU A 54 -18.78 -12.06 11.31
C LEU A 54 -18.90 -13.22 10.33
N ASP A 55 -18.35 -13.10 9.12
CA ASP A 55 -18.35 -14.20 8.15
C ASP A 55 -17.57 -15.42 8.64
N HIS A 56 -16.44 -15.21 9.33
CA HIS A 56 -15.67 -16.26 9.98
C HIS A 56 -16.48 -16.97 11.07
N LEU A 57 -17.20 -16.22 11.92
CA LEU A 57 -18.07 -16.79 12.95
C LEU A 57 -19.22 -17.64 12.35
N ASP A 58 -19.72 -17.25 11.18
CA ASP A 58 -20.71 -18.02 10.41
C ASP A 58 -20.12 -19.23 9.69
N GLY A 59 -18.80 -19.47 9.78
CA GLY A 59 -18.10 -20.57 9.10
C GLY A 59 -17.96 -20.36 7.58
N LYS A 60 -18.14 -19.13 7.10
CA LYS A 60 -17.92 -18.79 5.68
C LYS A 60 -16.43 -18.59 5.42
N GLU A 61 -16.03 -18.81 4.18
CA GLU A 61 -14.68 -18.54 3.73
C GLU A 61 -14.38 -17.04 3.79
N THR A 62 -13.22 -16.67 4.32
CA THR A 62 -12.73 -15.28 4.33
C THR A 62 -11.50 -15.15 3.43
N SER A 63 -11.25 -13.94 2.92
CA SER A 63 -10.03 -13.61 2.18
C SER A 63 -9.52 -12.24 2.62
N PHE A 64 -8.87 -12.23 3.79
CA PHE A 64 -8.25 -11.05 4.36
C PHE A 64 -6.83 -10.88 3.82
N ASN A 65 -6.50 -9.70 3.34
CA ASN A 65 -5.15 -9.36 2.88
C ASN A 65 -4.22 -9.00 4.05
N PRO A 66 -3.21 -9.83 4.37
CA PRO A 66 -2.37 -9.61 5.55
C PRO A 66 -1.13 -8.74 5.27
N LEU A 67 -0.99 -8.14 4.08
CA LEU A 67 0.22 -7.40 3.69
C LEU A 67 0.63 -6.34 4.72
N GLY A 68 -0.28 -5.45 5.10
CA GLY A 68 0.00 -4.37 6.07
C GLY A 68 0.42 -4.91 7.44
N LEU A 69 -0.28 -5.94 7.96
CA LEU A 69 0.06 -6.55 9.25
C LEU A 69 1.42 -7.23 9.23
N VAL A 70 1.76 -7.96 8.17
CA VAL A 70 3.06 -8.64 8.10
C VAL A 70 4.19 -7.62 7.90
N GLU A 71 3.96 -6.53 7.16
CA GLU A 71 4.96 -5.46 7.04
C GLU A 71 5.21 -4.79 8.40
N ALA A 72 4.17 -4.59 9.21
CA ALA A 72 4.31 -4.13 10.59
C ALA A 72 5.12 -5.12 11.46
N MET A 73 4.83 -6.43 11.37
CA MET A 73 5.60 -7.46 12.08
C MET A 73 7.07 -7.51 11.64
N ILE A 74 7.34 -7.40 10.33
CA ILE A 74 8.71 -7.35 9.79
C ILE A 74 9.46 -6.14 10.37
N GLY A 75 8.83 -4.96 10.36
CA GLY A 75 9.39 -3.74 10.93
C GLY A 75 9.74 -3.89 12.42
N ALA A 76 8.80 -4.42 13.20
CA ALA A 76 8.99 -4.69 14.62
C ALA A 76 10.13 -5.69 14.88
N MET A 77 10.19 -6.80 14.15
CA MET A 77 11.26 -7.80 14.25
C MET A 77 12.64 -7.21 13.94
N GLN A 78 12.73 -6.45 12.85
CA GLN A 78 14.00 -5.82 12.44
C GLN A 78 14.45 -4.76 13.44
N HIS A 79 13.53 -3.93 13.94
CA HIS A 79 13.85 -2.92 14.95
C HIS A 79 14.31 -3.55 16.27
N ALA A 80 13.61 -4.58 16.74
CA ALA A 80 13.98 -5.31 17.96
C ALA A 80 15.38 -5.92 17.86
N ALA A 81 15.68 -6.61 16.76
CA ALA A 81 16.99 -7.22 16.55
C ALA A 81 18.11 -6.17 16.39
N HIS A 82 17.80 -5.02 15.78
CA HIS A 82 18.74 -3.91 15.66
C HIS A 82 19.05 -3.25 17.01
N LEU A 83 18.04 -3.01 17.86
CA LEU A 83 18.24 -2.47 19.21
C LEU A 83 19.11 -3.41 20.06
N ASP A 84 18.82 -4.71 20.03
CA ASP A 84 19.56 -5.73 20.78
C ASP A 84 21.04 -5.80 20.34
N ALA A 85 21.31 -5.72 19.02
CA ALA A 85 22.67 -5.65 18.49
C ALA A 85 23.38 -4.32 18.81
N THR A 86 22.67 -3.20 18.82
CA THR A 86 23.24 -1.87 19.10
C THR A 86 23.57 -1.70 20.58
N ALA A 87 22.72 -2.23 21.47
CA ALA A 87 22.97 -2.26 22.91
C ALA A 87 24.13 -3.19 23.29
N ASN A 88 24.41 -4.21 22.45
CA ASN A 88 25.44 -5.22 22.70
C ASN A 88 26.46 -5.30 21.55
N PRO A 89 27.26 -4.25 21.30
CA PRO A 89 28.13 -4.17 20.12
C PRO A 89 29.25 -5.24 20.11
N ASN A 90 29.66 -5.72 21.28
CA ASN A 90 30.71 -6.73 21.42
C ASN A 90 30.19 -8.17 21.50
N ASP A 91 28.87 -8.38 21.47
CA ASP A 91 28.27 -9.71 21.50
C ASP A 91 28.06 -10.22 20.06
N SER A 92 28.92 -11.16 19.64
CA SER A 92 28.88 -11.73 18.30
C SER A 92 27.58 -12.50 18.00
N MET A 93 26.95 -13.13 19.00
CA MET A 93 25.67 -13.80 18.79
C MET A 93 24.56 -12.80 18.48
N LYS A 94 24.56 -11.64 19.14
CA LYS A 94 23.57 -10.57 18.91
C LYS A 94 23.70 -9.97 17.51
N GLN A 95 24.94 -9.75 17.06
CA GLN A 95 25.19 -9.32 15.67
C GLN A 95 24.70 -10.37 14.66
N GLU A 96 24.97 -11.65 14.92
CA GLU A 96 24.53 -12.74 14.04
C GLU A 96 23.00 -12.85 13.96
N VAL A 97 22.30 -12.72 15.10
CA VAL A 97 20.83 -12.74 15.15
C VAL A 97 20.25 -11.59 14.33
N ASN A 98 20.79 -10.37 14.43
CA ASN A 98 20.35 -9.23 13.64
C ASN A 98 20.42 -9.50 12.13
N GLU A 99 21.54 -10.06 11.65
CA GLU A 99 21.69 -10.42 10.25
C GLU A 99 20.76 -11.57 9.82
N LYS A 100 20.55 -12.57 10.67
CA LYS A 100 19.59 -13.65 10.42
C LYS A 100 18.16 -13.14 10.30
N VAL A 101 17.74 -12.22 11.17
CA VAL A 101 16.40 -11.60 11.14
C VAL A 101 16.21 -10.80 9.86
N LYS A 102 17.20 -9.98 9.47
CA LYS A 102 17.16 -9.25 8.18
C LYS A 102 17.02 -10.20 6.99
N LYS A 103 17.83 -11.26 6.95
CA LYS A 103 17.77 -12.26 5.87
C LYS A 103 16.41 -12.95 5.82
N PHE A 104 15.89 -13.39 6.97
CA PHE A 104 14.59 -14.05 7.07
C PHE A 104 13.46 -13.15 6.56
N THR A 105 13.42 -11.90 7.02
CA THR A 105 12.36 -10.95 6.63
C THR A 105 12.38 -10.59 5.15
N ILE A 106 13.57 -10.51 4.53
CA ILE A 106 13.71 -10.35 3.05
C ILE A 106 13.09 -11.56 2.33
N ILE A 107 13.38 -12.77 2.79
CA ILE A 107 12.86 -14.00 2.17
C ILE A 107 11.34 -14.10 2.37
N LEU A 108 10.83 -13.76 3.56
CA LEU A 108 9.40 -13.71 3.85
C LEU A 108 8.67 -12.75 2.90
N ARG A 109 9.17 -11.52 2.75
CA ARG A 109 8.60 -10.53 1.83
C ARG A 109 8.59 -11.05 0.38
N LYS A 110 9.69 -11.68 -0.05
CA LYS A 110 9.77 -12.33 -1.37
C LYS A 110 8.73 -13.43 -1.55
N ALA A 111 8.55 -14.30 -0.55
CA ALA A 111 7.57 -15.40 -0.59
C ALA A 111 6.14 -14.87 -0.70
N MET A 112 5.80 -13.82 0.06
CA MET A 112 4.50 -13.16 -0.01
C MET A 112 4.26 -12.50 -1.36
N HIS A 113 5.20 -11.68 -1.84
CA HIS A 113 5.06 -10.98 -3.11
C HIS A 113 4.93 -11.95 -4.28
N ASN A 114 5.75 -13.00 -4.32
CA ASN A 114 5.65 -13.99 -5.39
C ASN A 114 4.34 -14.77 -5.33
N THR A 115 3.81 -15.06 -4.14
CA THR A 115 2.49 -15.68 -4.00
C THR A 115 1.39 -14.83 -4.64
N PHE A 116 1.40 -13.51 -4.43
CA PHE A 116 0.51 -12.61 -5.15
C PHE A 116 0.75 -12.61 -6.67
N ARG A 117 2.01 -12.55 -7.10
CA ARG A 117 2.36 -12.53 -8.54
C ARG A 117 1.91 -13.77 -9.29
N TYR A 118 1.91 -14.95 -8.65
CA TYR A 118 1.37 -16.17 -9.25
C TYR A 118 -0.17 -16.23 -9.26
N GLY A 119 -0.88 -15.14 -8.92
CA GLY A 119 -2.34 -15.12 -8.82
C GLY A 119 -2.88 -15.92 -7.64
N GLN A 120 -2.01 -16.29 -6.69
CA GLN A 120 -2.32 -17.10 -5.50
C GLN A 120 -2.46 -16.20 -4.25
N GLY A 121 -2.68 -14.91 -4.46
CA GLY A 121 -2.93 -13.93 -3.42
C GLY A 121 -4.36 -13.99 -2.88
N THR A 122 -4.67 -13.11 -1.94
CA THR A 122 -6.04 -12.87 -1.48
C THR A 122 -6.90 -12.25 -2.60
N LYS A 123 -8.21 -12.42 -2.50
CA LYS A 123 -9.17 -12.13 -3.57
C LYS A 123 -9.23 -10.65 -3.97
N ASP A 124 -8.87 -9.75 -3.06
CA ASP A 124 -8.79 -8.31 -3.32
C ASP A 124 -7.69 -7.92 -4.33
N LEU A 125 -6.64 -8.75 -4.45
CA LEU A 125 -5.55 -8.53 -5.40
C LEU A 125 -5.54 -9.54 -6.55
N SER A 126 -6.01 -10.76 -6.30
CA SER A 126 -5.98 -11.87 -7.27
C SER A 126 -7.34 -12.19 -7.88
N GLY A 127 -8.36 -11.38 -7.59
CA GLY A 127 -9.72 -11.55 -8.12
C GLY A 127 -10.45 -12.78 -7.56
N PRO A 128 -11.53 -13.23 -8.21
CA PRO A 128 -12.36 -14.34 -7.72
C PRO A 128 -11.63 -15.68 -7.53
N SER A 129 -10.54 -15.91 -8.28
CA SER A 129 -9.67 -17.09 -8.17
C SER A 129 -8.65 -16.99 -7.03
N GLY A 130 -8.58 -15.85 -6.35
CA GLY A 130 -7.71 -15.65 -5.20
C GLY A 130 -8.04 -16.60 -4.05
N TYR A 131 -7.05 -16.82 -3.21
CA TYR A 131 -7.11 -17.74 -2.09
C TYR A 131 -7.90 -17.19 -0.91
N SER A 132 -8.42 -18.10 -0.09
CA SER A 132 -8.86 -17.79 1.27
C SER A 132 -7.69 -17.29 2.12
N THR A 133 -7.98 -16.69 3.28
CA THR A 133 -6.97 -16.25 4.25
C THR A 133 -6.04 -17.41 4.62
N GLU A 134 -6.62 -18.56 4.92
CA GLU A 134 -5.91 -19.77 5.35
C GLU A 134 -5.07 -20.39 4.23
N ASP A 135 -5.61 -20.45 3.01
CA ASP A 135 -4.89 -21.00 1.86
C ASP A 135 -3.72 -20.09 1.44
N TYR A 136 -3.92 -18.77 1.50
CA TYR A 136 -2.85 -17.80 1.28
C TYR A 136 -1.71 -17.99 2.27
N VAL A 137 -2.02 -18.03 3.58
CA VAL A 137 -1.02 -18.25 4.63
C VAL A 137 -0.28 -19.58 4.42
N ARG A 138 -1.01 -20.66 4.10
CA ARG A 138 -0.41 -21.97 3.85
C ARG A 138 0.51 -21.95 2.63
N LYS A 139 0.12 -21.26 1.55
CA LYS A 139 0.92 -21.15 0.33
C LYS A 139 2.19 -20.32 0.55
N VAL A 140 2.08 -19.21 1.29
CA VAL A 140 3.24 -18.40 1.68
C VAL A 140 4.19 -19.22 2.55
N ALA A 141 3.68 -19.96 3.54
CA ALA A 141 4.50 -20.81 4.40
C ALA A 141 5.24 -21.89 3.60
N TRP A 142 4.55 -22.55 2.66
CA TRP A 142 5.17 -23.51 1.74
C TRP A 142 6.32 -22.86 0.94
N ARG A 143 6.08 -21.68 0.35
CA ARG A 143 7.07 -20.96 -0.45
C ARG A 143 8.25 -20.45 0.38
N LEU A 144 7.97 -19.96 1.58
CA LEU A 144 8.98 -19.51 2.54
C LEU A 144 9.95 -20.64 2.91
N ASN A 145 9.42 -21.82 3.26
CA ASN A 145 10.25 -22.97 3.60
C ASN A 145 11.19 -23.37 2.45
N ARG A 146 10.68 -23.38 1.22
CA ARG A 146 11.46 -23.65 0.02
C ARG A 146 12.55 -22.60 -0.22
N TYR A 147 12.23 -21.32 -0.09
CA TYR A 147 13.22 -20.25 -0.28
C TYR A 147 14.30 -20.24 0.79
N ILE A 148 13.97 -20.57 2.04
CA ILE A 148 14.96 -20.75 3.11
C ILE A 148 15.90 -21.93 2.79
N ALA A 149 15.36 -23.01 2.22
CA ALA A 149 16.13 -24.14 1.71
C ALA A 149 16.87 -23.86 0.39
N THR A 150 16.86 -22.62 -0.10
CA THR A 150 17.47 -22.19 -1.38
C THR A 150 16.93 -22.92 -2.62
N GLU A 151 15.72 -23.43 -2.54
CA GLU A 151 15.04 -24.03 -3.69
C GLU A 151 14.52 -22.93 -4.64
N GLU A 152 14.67 -23.19 -5.94
CA GLU A 152 14.17 -22.31 -6.99
C GLU A 152 12.70 -22.57 -7.33
N GLU A 153 12.03 -21.56 -7.86
CA GLU A 153 10.70 -21.75 -8.44
C GLU A 153 10.79 -22.54 -9.75
N GLU A 154 9.78 -23.34 -10.04
CA GLU A 154 9.71 -24.09 -11.31
C GLU A 154 9.65 -23.18 -12.53
N ALA A 155 9.04 -22.01 -12.38
CA ALA A 155 8.98 -20.94 -13.38
C ALA A 155 9.25 -19.59 -12.69
N PRO A 156 9.79 -18.60 -13.41
CA PRO A 156 9.94 -17.26 -12.86
C PRO A 156 8.57 -16.63 -12.56
N PRO A 157 8.46 -15.80 -11.51
CA PRO A 157 7.21 -15.13 -11.20
C PRO A 157 6.83 -14.15 -12.32
N PRO A 158 5.57 -14.10 -12.75
CA PRO A 158 5.16 -13.27 -13.87
C PRO A 158 5.27 -11.77 -13.51
N GLU A 159 5.38 -10.95 -14.54
CA GLU A 159 5.14 -9.50 -14.40
C GLU A 159 3.64 -9.26 -14.28
N VAL A 160 3.25 -8.41 -13.34
CA VAL A 160 1.85 -8.11 -13.04
C VAL A 160 1.64 -6.60 -13.11
N SER A 161 0.49 -6.18 -13.62
CA SER A 161 0.02 -4.80 -13.55
C SER A 161 -0.81 -4.55 -12.28
N GLU A 162 -1.20 -3.31 -12.03
CA GLU A 162 -2.19 -3.00 -10.99
C GLU A 162 -3.46 -3.83 -11.25
N PRO A 163 -3.87 -4.71 -10.30
CA PRO A 163 -5.11 -5.44 -10.43
C PRO A 163 -6.29 -4.48 -10.33
N ASP A 164 -7.41 -4.86 -10.96
CA ASP A 164 -8.60 -4.02 -11.01
C ASP A 164 -9.09 -3.64 -9.60
N ARG A 165 -9.42 -2.35 -9.41
CA ARG A 165 -9.96 -1.82 -8.15
C ARG A 165 -11.34 -2.38 -7.84
N TRP A 166 -12.06 -2.91 -8.83
CA TRP A 166 -13.31 -3.64 -8.63
C TRP A 166 -13.19 -4.88 -7.74
N PHE A 167 -11.97 -5.41 -7.54
CA PHE A 167 -11.76 -6.51 -6.60
C PHE A 167 -11.64 -6.04 -5.14
N GLN A 168 -11.52 -4.73 -4.88
CA GLN A 168 -11.47 -4.21 -3.52
C GLN A 168 -12.77 -4.51 -2.79
N ARG A 169 -12.64 -4.88 -1.52
CA ARG A 169 -13.80 -5.16 -0.67
C ARG A 169 -14.61 -3.89 -0.42
N ASN A 170 -15.94 -4.03 -0.44
CA ASN A 170 -16.89 -2.93 -0.26
C ASN A 170 -16.78 -1.81 -1.32
N TYR A 171 -16.17 -2.09 -2.47
CA TYR A 171 -16.08 -1.15 -3.59
C TYR A 171 -17.21 -1.45 -4.59
N GLY A 172 -18.31 -0.69 -4.51
CA GLY A 172 -19.45 -0.79 -5.42
C GLY A 172 -19.76 0.55 -6.07
N VAL A 173 -19.68 0.61 -7.41
CA VAL A 173 -20.06 1.81 -8.16
C VAL A 173 -21.56 1.79 -8.41
N ASP A 174 -22.21 2.91 -8.15
CA ASP A 174 -23.61 3.16 -8.51
C ASP A 174 -23.68 3.46 -10.02
N ASP A 175 -24.08 2.47 -10.82
CA ASP A 175 -24.09 2.57 -12.30
C ASP A 175 -24.97 3.71 -12.80
N ASP A 176 -26.11 3.95 -12.16
CA ASP A 176 -27.04 5.00 -12.56
C ASP A 176 -26.41 6.39 -12.37
N LYS A 177 -25.69 6.60 -11.26
CA LYS A 177 -24.94 7.84 -11.03
C LYS A 177 -23.73 7.96 -11.95
N ALA A 178 -23.02 6.86 -12.20
CA ALA A 178 -21.88 6.85 -13.12
C ALA A 178 -22.34 7.23 -14.55
N ARG A 179 -23.46 6.67 -14.99
CA ARG A 179 -24.11 6.99 -16.26
C ARG A 179 -24.56 8.45 -16.32
N THR A 180 -25.17 8.96 -15.26
CA THR A 180 -25.56 10.38 -15.17
C THR A 180 -24.35 11.31 -15.30
N LEU A 181 -23.20 10.93 -14.70
CA LEU A 181 -21.97 11.70 -14.83
C LEU A 181 -21.40 11.60 -16.24
N PHE A 182 -21.42 10.41 -16.84
CA PHE A 182 -21.00 10.19 -18.22
C PHE A 182 -21.80 11.05 -19.20
N GLU A 183 -23.13 10.97 -19.16
CA GLU A 183 -24.05 11.73 -20.02
C GLU A 183 -23.94 13.25 -19.83
N LYS A 184 -23.42 13.71 -18.68
CA LYS A 184 -23.17 15.14 -18.44
C LYS A 184 -21.97 15.65 -19.26
N PHE A 185 -20.99 14.80 -19.53
CA PHE A 185 -19.73 15.19 -20.19
C PHE A 185 -19.61 14.70 -21.64
N ASP A 186 -20.33 13.63 -22.02
CA ASP A 186 -20.60 13.24 -23.41
C ASP A 186 -21.68 14.17 -23.99
N VAL A 187 -21.23 15.30 -24.56
CA VAL A 187 -22.10 16.41 -25.01
C VAL A 187 -22.77 16.08 -26.32
N ASP A 188 -22.08 15.38 -27.22
CA ASP A 188 -22.61 14.99 -28.52
C ASP A 188 -23.40 13.66 -28.49
N ARG A 189 -23.37 12.96 -27.34
CA ARG A 189 -24.11 11.72 -27.06
C ARG A 189 -23.73 10.58 -27.99
N ASP A 190 -22.48 10.56 -28.41
CA ASP A 190 -21.97 9.50 -29.28
C ASP A 190 -21.61 8.22 -28.51
N GLY A 191 -21.66 8.27 -27.18
CA GLY A 191 -21.35 7.13 -26.30
C GLY A 191 -19.85 7.01 -26.01
N SER A 192 -19.06 8.03 -26.33
CA SER A 192 -17.64 8.15 -26.00
C SER A 192 -17.32 9.51 -25.38
N ILE A 193 -16.11 9.69 -24.86
CA ILE A 193 -15.62 10.99 -24.39
C ILE A 193 -14.38 11.32 -25.20
N ASP A 194 -14.47 12.34 -26.05
CA ASP A 194 -13.34 12.81 -26.83
C ASP A 194 -12.36 13.65 -25.98
N TYR A 195 -11.21 14.03 -26.54
CA TYR A 195 -10.22 14.82 -25.80
C TYR A 195 -10.75 16.18 -25.32
N LYS A 196 -11.60 16.85 -26.10
CA LYS A 196 -12.14 18.17 -25.73
C LYS A 196 -13.17 18.03 -24.61
N GLU A 197 -13.97 16.98 -24.63
CA GLU A 197 -14.92 16.64 -23.58
C GLU A 197 -14.19 16.24 -22.30
N PHE A 198 -13.12 15.44 -22.42
CA PHE A 198 -12.23 15.09 -21.31
C PHE A 198 -11.57 16.33 -20.70
N GLU A 199 -11.05 17.25 -21.53
CA GLU A 199 -10.47 18.51 -21.07
C GLU A 199 -11.51 19.36 -20.31
N LYS A 200 -12.71 19.52 -20.87
CA LYS A 200 -13.83 20.21 -20.20
C LYS A 200 -14.21 19.54 -18.89
N MET A 201 -14.20 18.20 -18.84
CA MET A 201 -14.46 17.43 -17.63
C MET A 201 -13.42 17.74 -16.56
N LEU A 202 -12.12 17.69 -16.87
CA LEU A 202 -11.05 18.01 -15.92
C LEU A 202 -11.15 19.45 -15.40
N VAL A 203 -11.48 20.40 -16.27
CA VAL A 203 -11.69 21.81 -15.88
C VAL A 203 -12.92 21.95 -14.98
N SER A 204 -14.03 21.32 -15.34
CA SER A 204 -15.27 21.35 -14.53
C SER A 204 -15.10 20.70 -13.16
N LEU A 205 -14.22 19.70 -13.04
CA LEU A 205 -13.90 19.03 -11.79
C LEU A 205 -12.81 19.76 -10.98
N GLY A 206 -12.20 20.82 -11.53
CA GLY A 206 -11.16 21.59 -10.85
C GLY A 206 -9.82 20.85 -10.70
N VAL A 207 -9.61 19.78 -11.48
CA VAL A 207 -8.40 18.93 -11.42
C VAL A 207 -7.52 19.07 -12.67
N ALA A 208 -7.88 19.97 -13.58
CA ALA A 208 -7.08 20.24 -14.77
C ALA A 208 -5.69 20.79 -14.36
N PRO A 209 -4.59 20.23 -14.90
CA PRO A 209 -3.26 20.76 -14.66
C PRO A 209 -3.11 22.14 -15.30
N LEU A 210 -2.83 23.16 -14.49
CA LEU A 210 -2.66 24.54 -14.94
C LEU A 210 -1.23 24.80 -15.40
N LYS A 211 -1.06 25.62 -16.44
CA LYS A 211 0.25 26.14 -16.83
C LYS A 211 0.76 27.08 -15.73
N LYS A 212 2.05 26.99 -15.39
CA LYS A 212 2.68 27.98 -14.51
C LYS A 212 2.64 29.34 -15.20
N ILE A 213 2.15 30.35 -14.49
CA ILE A 213 2.23 31.74 -14.94
C ILE A 213 3.65 32.19 -14.57
N GLU A 214 4.51 32.35 -15.57
CA GLU A 214 5.79 33.04 -15.39
C GLU A 214 5.47 34.53 -15.19
N HIS A 215 5.72 35.04 -13.98
CA HIS A 215 5.75 36.47 -13.78
C HIS A 215 7.09 36.96 -14.31
N ASP A 216 7.08 37.57 -15.50
CA ASP A 216 8.20 38.39 -15.95
C ASP A 216 8.35 39.53 -14.94
N GLU A 217 9.40 39.45 -14.11
CA GLU A 217 9.90 40.61 -13.38
C GLU A 217 10.47 41.59 -14.42
N GLU A 218 9.60 42.40 -15.02
CA GLU A 218 10.03 43.60 -15.73
C GLU A 218 10.69 44.52 -14.70
N SER A 219 11.99 44.69 -14.91
CA SER A 219 12.87 45.63 -14.27
C SER A 219 12.27 47.05 -14.27
N ASP A 220 11.78 47.51 -13.12
CA ASP A 220 11.66 48.94 -12.85
C ASP A 220 13.04 49.49 -12.50
N GLY A 221 13.84 49.67 -13.54
CA GLY A 221 14.89 50.67 -13.57
C GLY A 221 14.31 51.98 -14.08
N SER A 222 14.08 52.94 -13.18
CA SER A 222 14.15 54.35 -13.55
C SER A 222 14.60 55.20 -12.36
N ASP A 223 15.76 55.80 -12.54
CA ASP A 223 16.48 56.73 -11.68
C ASP A 223 15.66 57.93 -11.19
N SER A 224 16.04 58.50 -10.03
CA SER A 224 16.35 59.94 -9.94
C SER A 224 17.06 60.30 -8.62
N ASN A 225 18.29 60.81 -8.79
CA ASN A 225 19.13 61.66 -7.94
C ASN A 225 18.75 61.93 -6.47
#